data_AF-X1MEK2-F1
#
_entry.id   AF-X1MEK2-F1
#
_cell.length_a   1.000
_cell.length_b   1.000
_cell.length_c   1.000
_cell.angle_alpha   90.00
_cell.angle_beta   90.00
_cell.angle_gamma   90.00
#
_symmetry.space_group_name_H-M   'P 1'
#
loop_
_entity.id
_entity.type
_entity.pdbx_description
1 polymer ?
#
loop_
_entity_poly.entity_id
_entity_poly.type
_entity_poly.pdbx_seq_one_letter_code
_entity_poly.pdbx_strand_id
1 'polypeptide(L)'
;MSLPVLSDIHCRTEVDEAAAVLDVIQIPAFLSRQTDLLIAAARTKVPLNIKKGQFLAPWDIKNVIEKVAFTGNKNIIITERASSFGYNNLVSDMRALAILGEYGYPVIFDAAHSVQLPGARGVSSGG
;
A
#
# COMPACT_ATOMS: atom_id res chain seq x y z
N MET A 1 21.24 -14.46 -9.55
CA MET A 1 20.89 -14.31 -8.12
C MET A 1 19.40 -14.52 -7.99
N SER A 2 18.94 -15.34 -7.03
CA SER A 2 17.52 -15.54 -6.74
C SER A 2 17.11 -14.62 -5.59
N LEU A 3 16.79 -13.37 -5.91
CA LEU A 3 16.34 -12.38 -4.92
C LEU A 3 14.81 -12.29 -4.98
N PRO A 4 14.13 -12.18 -3.83
CA PRO A 4 12.69 -11.95 -3.83
C PRO A 4 12.37 -10.58 -4.43
N VAL A 5 11.30 -10.51 -5.22
CA VAL A 5 10.87 -9.32 -5.93
C VAL A 5 9.48 -8.88 -5.52
N LEU A 6 9.30 -7.55 -5.50
CA LEU A 6 8.04 -6.88 -5.21
C LEU A 6 7.73 -5.92 -6.36
N SER A 7 6.50 -5.96 -6.84
CA SER A 7 5.98 -4.99 -7.80
C SER A 7 4.52 -4.69 -7.49
N ASP A 8 4.03 -3.55 -7.95
CA ASP A 8 2.63 -3.16 -7.80
C ASP A 8 1.77 -3.57 -8.99
N ILE A 9 0.48 -3.73 -8.69
CA ILE A 9 -0.56 -3.97 -9.68
C ILE A 9 -1.53 -2.79 -9.70
N HIS A 10 -2.16 -2.58 -10.85
CA HIS A 10 -3.04 -1.46 -11.13
C HIS A 10 -4.45 -1.92 -11.52
N CYS A 11 -4.62 -3.17 -11.94
CA CYS A 11 -5.93 -3.73 -12.26
C CYS A 11 -6.03 -5.24 -12.00
N ARG A 12 -7.26 -5.77 -12.02
CA ARG A 12 -7.53 -7.18 -11.73
C ARG A 12 -6.90 -8.14 -12.75
N THR A 13 -6.79 -7.74 -14.01
CA THR A 13 -6.28 -8.60 -15.08
C THR A 13 -4.79 -8.87 -14.95
N GLU A 14 -4.05 -8.05 -14.20
CA GLU A 14 -2.63 -8.26 -13.92
C GLU A 14 -2.38 -9.27 -12.80
N VAL A 15 -3.39 -9.61 -11.99
CA VAL A 15 -3.22 -10.35 -10.73
C VAL A 15 -2.61 -11.72 -10.92
N ASP A 16 -3.12 -12.50 -11.89
CA ASP A 16 -2.68 -13.88 -12.09
C ASP A 16 -1.23 -13.94 -12.61
N GLU A 17 -0.89 -13.07 -13.56
CA GLU A 17 0.48 -12.95 -14.10
C GLU A 17 1.46 -12.44 -13.05
N ALA A 18 1.06 -11.43 -12.26
CA ALA A 18 1.88 -10.90 -11.17
C ALA A 18 2.13 -11.96 -10.09
N ALA A 19 1.10 -12.72 -9.68
CA ALA A 19 1.24 -13.76 -8.67
C ALA A 19 2.14 -14.93 -9.10
N ALA A 20 2.32 -15.15 -10.41
CA ALA A 20 3.20 -16.19 -10.92
C ALA A 20 4.69 -15.84 -10.77
N VAL A 21 5.04 -14.57 -10.60
CA VAL A 21 6.44 -14.09 -10.62
C VAL A 21 6.86 -13.27 -9.40
N LEU A 22 5.91 -12.70 -8.65
CA LEU A 22 6.20 -11.83 -7.51
C LEU A 22 6.14 -12.59 -6.19
N ASP A 23 7.12 -12.32 -5.32
CA ASP A 23 7.12 -12.79 -3.93
C ASP A 23 6.22 -11.92 -3.04
N VAL A 24 5.99 -10.67 -3.43
CA VAL A 24 5.06 -9.73 -2.77
C VAL A 24 4.35 -8.89 -3.81
N ILE A 25 3.01 -8.83 -3.74
CA ILE A 25 2.19 -7.95 -4.57
C ILE A 25 1.92 -6.65 -3.80
N GLN A 26 2.23 -5.50 -4.40
CA GLN A 26 1.95 -4.21 -3.80
C GLN A 26 0.64 -3.60 -4.32
N ILE A 27 -0.19 -3.09 -3.42
CA ILE A 27 -1.38 -2.30 -3.74
C ILE A 27 -1.01 -0.81 -3.71
N PRO A 28 -1.14 -0.08 -4.84
CA PRO A 28 -0.83 1.35 -4.90
C PRO A 28 -1.68 2.18 -3.94
N ALA A 29 -1.12 3.29 -3.46
CA ALA A 29 -1.75 4.16 -2.47
C ALA A 29 -3.15 4.65 -2.91
N PHE A 30 -3.32 5.01 -4.19
CA PHE A 30 -4.61 5.44 -4.75
C PHE A 30 -5.63 4.32 -4.92
N LEU A 31 -5.17 3.08 -4.98
CA LEU A 31 -6.01 1.90 -5.17
C LEU A 31 -6.26 1.13 -3.87
N SER A 32 -5.74 1.62 -2.73
CA SER A 32 -5.81 0.98 -1.42
C SER A 32 -7.24 0.78 -0.88
N ARG A 33 -8.25 1.36 -1.53
CA ARG A 33 -9.68 1.21 -1.21
C ARG A 33 -10.49 0.40 -2.24
N GLN A 34 -9.87 -0.04 -3.34
CA GLN A 34 -10.57 -0.75 -4.42
C GLN A 34 -10.82 -2.20 -4.03
N THR A 35 -12.02 -2.48 -3.51
CA THR A 35 -12.43 -3.79 -2.97
C THR A 35 -12.14 -4.94 -3.95
N ASP A 36 -12.50 -4.74 -5.21
CA ASP A 36 -12.35 -5.76 -6.25
C ASP A 36 -10.88 -6.12 -6.51
N LEU A 37 -9.99 -5.12 -6.51
CA LEU A 37 -8.54 -5.33 -6.67
C LEU A 37 -7.96 -6.02 -5.44
N LEU A 38 -8.30 -5.54 -4.24
CA LEU A 38 -7.83 -6.11 -2.98
C LEU A 38 -8.22 -7.59 -2.84
N ILE A 39 -9.48 -7.93 -3.12
CA ILE A 39 -9.97 -9.30 -3.02
C ILE A 39 -9.31 -10.18 -4.07
N ALA A 40 -9.18 -9.70 -5.32
CA ALA A 40 -8.51 -10.46 -6.38
C ALA A 40 -7.05 -10.77 -6.01
N ALA A 41 -6.28 -9.76 -5.62
CA ALA A 41 -4.90 -9.91 -5.19
C ALA A 41 -4.78 -10.84 -3.97
N ALA A 42 -5.66 -10.70 -2.98
CA ALA A 42 -5.59 -11.49 -1.75
C ALA A 42 -5.88 -12.98 -1.97
N ARG A 43 -6.72 -13.33 -2.95
CA ARG A 43 -7.03 -14.73 -3.31
C ARG A 43 -5.83 -15.51 -3.82
N THR A 44 -4.81 -14.84 -4.34
CA THR A 44 -3.56 -15.47 -4.81
C THR A 44 -2.73 -16.09 -3.67
N LYS A 45 -3.00 -15.70 -2.41
CA LYS A 45 -2.21 -16.04 -1.21
C LYS A 45 -0.77 -15.53 -1.17
N VAL A 46 -0.32 -14.84 -2.21
CA VAL A 46 0.93 -14.07 -2.20
C VAL A 46 0.82 -12.97 -1.13
N PRO A 47 1.89 -12.70 -0.36
CA PRO A 47 1.92 -11.56 0.55
C PRO A 47 1.53 -10.25 -0.13
N LEU A 48 0.70 -9.45 0.54
CA LEU A 48 0.26 -8.16 0.04
C LEU A 48 0.92 -7.02 0.81
N ASN A 49 1.62 -6.13 0.10
CA ASN A 49 2.07 -4.85 0.64
C ASN A 49 1.09 -3.73 0.29
N ILE A 50 0.39 -3.18 1.27
CA ILE A 50 -0.64 -2.17 1.05
C ILE A 50 -0.07 -0.81 1.38
N LYS A 51 0.12 0.05 0.36
CA LYS A 51 0.48 1.44 0.58
C LYS A 51 -0.73 2.20 1.13
N LYS A 52 -0.59 2.80 2.31
CA LYS A 52 -1.62 3.67 2.87
C LYS A 52 -1.90 4.82 1.90
N GLY A 53 -3.17 5.06 1.60
CA GLY A 53 -3.57 6.20 0.79
C GLY A 53 -3.18 7.51 1.47
N GLN A 54 -2.74 8.50 0.69
CA GLN A 54 -2.47 9.85 1.23
C GLN A 54 -3.73 10.55 1.78
N PHE A 55 -4.90 10.02 1.46
CA PHE A 55 -6.22 10.43 1.96
C PHE A 55 -6.73 9.59 3.14
N LEU A 56 -5.98 8.59 3.61
CA LEU A 56 -6.39 7.71 4.72
C LEU A 56 -5.70 8.11 6.03
N ALA A 57 -6.50 8.18 7.10
CA ALA A 57 -5.98 8.14 8.45
C ALA A 57 -5.43 6.73 8.78
N PRO A 58 -4.47 6.59 9.71
CA PRO A 58 -3.87 5.30 10.03
C PRO A 58 -4.89 4.27 10.57
N TRP A 59 -5.90 4.69 11.34
CA TRP A 59 -6.93 3.78 11.86
C TRP A 59 -7.93 3.28 10.80
N ASP A 60 -8.07 3.99 9.67
CA ASP A 60 -8.98 3.58 8.59
C ASP A 60 -8.44 2.39 7.79
N ILE A 61 -7.15 2.06 7.94
CA ILE A 61 -6.54 0.88 7.28
C ILE A 61 -7.19 -0.42 7.76
N LYS A 62 -7.78 -0.45 8.95
CA LYS A 62 -8.47 -1.62 9.51
C LYS A 62 -9.45 -2.23 8.51
N ASN A 63 -10.24 -1.40 7.85
CA ASN A 63 -11.20 -1.85 6.85
C ASN A 63 -10.55 -2.49 5.61
N VAL A 64 -9.33 -2.08 5.27
CA VAL A 64 -8.55 -2.65 4.16
C VAL A 64 -7.97 -4.01 4.57
N ILE A 65 -7.41 -4.09 5.78
CA ILE A 65 -6.91 -5.33 6.38
C ILE A 65 -8.03 -6.38 6.43
N GLU A 66 -9.20 -6.01 6.95
CA GLU A 66 -10.35 -6.91 7.08
C GLU A 66 -10.80 -7.48 5.73
N LYS A 67 -10.81 -6.67 4.66
CA LYS A 67 -11.13 -7.14 3.30
C LYS A 67 -10.14 -8.19 2.80
N VAL A 68 -8.84 -7.97 3.01
CA VAL A 68 -7.80 -8.93 2.60
C VAL A 68 -7.90 -10.21 3.45
N ALA A 69 -8.00 -10.06 4.77
CA ALA A 69 -8.11 -11.15 5.72
C ALA A 69 -9.38 -12.01 5.51
N PHE A 70 -10.48 -11.41 5.07
CA PHE A 70 -11.73 -12.12 4.73
C PHE A 70 -11.54 -13.17 3.62
N THR A 71 -10.59 -12.98 2.72
CA THR A 71 -10.24 -13.99 1.70
C THR A 71 -9.40 -15.16 2.26
N GLY A 72 -9.07 -15.12 3.56
CA GLY A 72 -8.19 -16.05 4.23
C GLY A 72 -6.70 -15.82 3.92
N ASN A 73 -6.31 -14.66 3.38
CA ASN A 73 -4.91 -14.26 3.26
C ASN A 73 -4.56 -13.32 4.42
N LYS A 74 -3.65 -13.75 5.29
CA LYS A 74 -3.18 -12.98 6.46
C LYS A 74 -1.73 -12.51 6.30
N ASN A 75 -1.12 -12.72 5.14
CA ASN A 75 0.22 -12.24 4.82
C ASN A 75 0.14 -10.79 4.35
N ILE A 76 -0.10 -9.87 5.29
CA ILE A 76 -0.33 -8.44 5.00
C ILE A 76 0.84 -7.63 5.55
N ILE A 77 1.34 -6.71 4.73
CA ILE A 77 2.31 -5.68 5.09
C ILE A 77 1.63 -4.33 4.86
N ILE A 78 1.85 -3.37 5.75
CA ILE A 78 1.32 -2.01 5.60
C ILE A 78 2.49 -1.06 5.37
N THR A 79 2.43 -0.27 4.30
CA THR A 79 3.44 0.75 4.02
C THR A 79 2.89 2.15 4.28
N GLU A 80 3.47 2.85 5.25
CA GLU A 80 3.30 4.29 5.45
C GLU A 80 4.05 5.06 4.37
N ARG A 81 3.38 6.06 3.76
CA ARG A 81 3.95 6.89 2.68
C ARG A 81 3.47 8.36 2.72
N ALA A 82 3.25 8.85 3.95
CA ALA A 82 2.72 10.16 4.29
C ALA A 82 1.23 10.37 3.95
N SER A 83 0.69 11.49 4.44
CA SER A 83 -0.68 11.95 4.23
C SER A 83 -0.67 13.33 3.56
N SER A 84 -1.73 13.66 2.82
CA SER A 84 -1.88 14.97 2.18
C SER A 84 -1.88 16.10 3.20
N PHE A 85 -1.09 17.14 2.95
CA PHE A 85 -0.96 18.30 3.82
C PHE A 85 -1.10 19.60 3.03
N GLY A 86 -2.36 20.00 2.80
CA GLY A 86 -2.67 21.06 1.84
C GLY A 86 -2.46 20.61 0.39
N TYR A 87 -2.22 21.56 -0.51
CA TYR A 87 -2.00 21.28 -1.92
C TYR A 87 -0.53 20.96 -2.20
N ASN A 88 -0.30 19.97 -3.07
CA ASN A 88 1.02 19.61 -3.60
C ASN A 88 2.08 19.29 -2.53
N ASN A 89 1.66 18.87 -1.33
CA ASN A 89 2.56 18.58 -0.22
C ASN A 89 2.07 17.38 0.61
N LEU A 90 3.01 16.73 1.31
CA LEU A 90 2.77 15.58 2.17
C LEU A 90 3.39 15.80 3.55
N VAL A 91 2.80 15.19 4.58
CA VAL A 91 3.36 15.15 5.93
C VAL A 91 3.40 13.72 6.46
N SER A 92 4.53 13.34 7.03
CA SER A 92 4.69 12.06 7.73
C SER A 92 4.31 12.21 9.20
N ASP A 93 3.14 11.72 9.57
CA ASP A 93 2.76 11.60 10.97
C ASP A 93 3.41 10.36 11.58
N MET A 94 4.50 10.54 12.33
CA MET A 94 5.25 9.42 12.91
C MET A 94 4.44 8.59 13.93
N ARG A 95 3.33 9.13 14.45
CA ARG A 95 2.40 8.37 15.31
C ARG A 95 1.71 7.25 14.53
N ALA A 96 1.56 7.41 13.21
CA ALA A 96 0.94 6.41 12.34
C ALA A 96 1.66 5.07 12.43
N LEU A 97 2.99 5.04 12.54
CA LEU A 97 3.75 3.78 12.64
C LEU A 97 3.33 2.95 13.86
N ALA A 98 3.14 3.59 15.01
CA ALA A 98 2.67 2.93 16.23
C ALA A 98 1.22 2.43 16.07
N ILE A 99 0.33 3.29 15.59
CA ILE A 99 -1.10 2.97 15.38
C ILE A 99 -1.24 1.79 14.40
N LEU A 100 -0.48 1.79 13.30
CA LEU A 100 -0.49 0.71 12.32
C LEU A 100 0.03 -0.60 12.91
N GLY A 101 1.04 -0.53 13.81
CA GLY A 101 1.61 -1.68 14.49
C GLY A 101 0.63 -2.39 15.44
N GLU A 102 -0.37 -1.69 15.98
CA GLU A 102 -1.40 -2.27 16.84
C GLU A 102 -2.25 -3.34 16.14
N TYR A 103 -2.31 -3.34 14.79
CA TYR A 103 -3.01 -4.37 14.02
C TYR A 103 -2.25 -5.70 13.90
N GLY A 104 -1.00 -5.77 14.37
CA GLY A 104 -0.22 -7.01 14.40
C GLY A 104 0.41 -7.43 13.06
N TYR A 105 0.45 -6.52 12.07
CA TYR A 105 1.10 -6.74 10.77
C TYR A 105 2.40 -5.94 10.66
N PRO A 106 3.40 -6.40 9.87
CA PRO A 106 4.59 -5.61 9.59
C PRO A 106 4.26 -4.24 9.00
N VAL A 107 4.92 -3.21 9.53
CA VAL A 107 4.81 -1.82 9.07
C VAL A 107 6.12 -1.40 8.41
N ILE A 108 6.04 -0.90 7.18
CA ILE A 108 7.14 -0.33 6.41
C ILE A 108 6.96 1.18 6.30
N PHE A 109 8.06 1.92 6.34
CA PHE A 109 8.08 3.35 6.02
C PHE A 109 8.71 3.58 4.65
N ASP A 110 7.94 4.11 3.70
CA ASP A 110 8.43 4.49 2.36
C ASP A 110 9.05 5.90 2.42
N ALA A 111 10.35 5.94 2.71
CA ALA A 111 11.08 7.19 2.87
C ALA A 111 11.11 8.05 1.60
N ALA A 112 11.13 7.42 0.41
CA ALA A 112 11.24 8.13 -0.86
C ALA A 112 9.94 8.83 -1.24
N HIS A 113 8.81 8.13 -1.14
CA HIS A 113 7.51 8.70 -1.50
C HIS A 113 6.95 9.64 -0.43
N SER A 114 7.41 9.53 0.81
CA SER A 114 6.98 10.40 1.92
C SER A 114 7.49 11.84 1.80
N VAL A 115 8.57 12.07 1.04
CA VAL A 115 9.12 13.41 0.76
C VAL A 115 8.63 13.99 -0.58
N GLN A 116 7.79 13.26 -1.31
CA GLN A 116 7.25 13.72 -2.58
C GLN A 116 6.48 15.03 -2.43
N LEU A 117 6.65 15.93 -3.39
CA LEU A 117 5.78 17.11 -3.61
C LEU A 117 4.84 16.81 -4.79
N PRO A 118 3.62 16.28 -4.56
CA PRO A 118 2.79 15.73 -5.64
C PRO A 118 2.40 16.82 -6.64
N GLY A 119 2.72 16.64 -7.92
CA GLY A 119 2.41 17.61 -8.98
C GLY A 119 3.14 18.96 -8.90
N ALA A 120 4.13 19.13 -8.02
CA ALA A 120 4.81 20.42 -7.82
C ALA A 120 5.60 20.93 -9.03
N ARG A 121 5.88 20.08 -10.04
CA ARG A 121 6.49 20.48 -11.32
C ARG A 121 5.47 20.65 -12.45
N GLY A 122 4.18 20.76 -12.14
CA GLY A 122 3.09 20.88 -13.10
C GLY A 122 2.75 19.57 -13.80
N VAL A 123 3.66 19.03 -14.62
CA VAL A 123 3.50 17.77 -15.37
C VAL A 123 4.06 16.54 -14.65
N SER A 124 4.74 16.73 -13.51
CA SER A 124 5.31 15.66 -12.70
C SER A 124 5.42 16.06 -11.23
N SER A 125 5.64 15.08 -10.35
CA SER A 125 5.93 15.34 -8.94
C SER A 125 7.35 15.86 -8.74
N GLY A 126 7.55 16.72 -7.75
CA GLY A 126 8.85 17.00 -7.14
C GLY A 126 9.15 15.99 -6.01
N GLY A 127 10.12 16.32 -5.17
CA GLY A 127 10.48 15.58 -3.96
C GLY A 127 11.54 16.33 -3.15
#